data_AF-A0A3B3ZW95-F1
#
_entry.id   AF-A0A3B3ZW95-F1
#
_cell.length_a   1.000
_cell.length_b   1.000
_cell.length_c   1.000
_cell.angle_alpha   90.00
_cell.angle_beta   90.00
_cell.angle_gamma   90.00
#
_symmetry.space_group_name_H-M   'P 1'
#
loop_
_entity.id
_entity.type
_entity.pdbx_description
1 polymer ?
#
loop_
_entity_poly.entity_id
_entity_poly.type
_entity_poly.pdbx_seq_one_letter_code
_entity_poly.pdbx_strand_id
1 'polypeptide(L)'
;MLHIWACPLPPGLPCFSQMENSTPSSPPSHLTPPPLFGPGPRKASPSPAKSKGKPPKGPRPARPPAPGHGFPLIKRKVQSDQYIPTEDIYGEMNQLEKQLDELEQRGVELEKKLRDNPNDEDEEHLLVDWFTLIHEKHLLVRREAELVYTAKQQNLEERQADVEYELRCLLNKPEKDWTEEDKTREQQLMAELVTIIEQRNQIVNTMDQDRQREEEEDKLMEAMLKKKDFSKEPECNQQKKKGAKFKPIKVFKRLSHKGEPGKSPSPRKEKS
;
A
#
# COMPACT_ATOMS: atom_id res chain seq x y z
N MET A 1 15.81 22.17 5.11
CA MET A 1 16.44 20.84 5.28
C MET A 1 15.45 19.68 5.07
N LEU A 2 14.29 19.90 4.42
CA LEU A 2 13.26 18.87 4.18
C LEU A 2 13.56 17.88 3.03
N HIS A 3 14.72 17.98 2.36
CA HIS A 3 15.00 17.22 1.14
C HIS A 3 15.86 15.96 1.34
N ILE A 4 16.21 15.60 2.58
CA ILE A 4 16.92 14.33 2.88
C ILE A 4 15.91 13.21 3.24
N TRP A 5 14.63 13.56 3.42
CA TRP A 5 13.60 12.72 4.05
C TRP A 5 12.51 12.22 3.10
N ALA A 6 12.63 12.48 1.79
CA ALA A 6 11.77 11.90 0.79
C ALA A 6 12.32 10.53 0.38
N CYS A 7 11.90 9.46 1.06
CA CYS A 7 11.72 8.21 0.33
C CYS A 7 10.67 8.54 -0.74
N PRO A 8 11.00 8.48 -2.04
CA PRO A 8 9.98 8.70 -3.05
C PRO A 8 8.94 7.59 -2.85
N LEU A 9 7.66 7.96 -2.71
CA LEU A 9 6.58 7.00 -2.88
C LEU A 9 6.91 6.17 -4.14
N PRO A 10 6.66 4.85 -4.13
CA PRO A 10 6.86 4.02 -5.31
C PRO A 10 6.20 4.70 -6.53
N PRO A 11 6.88 4.70 -7.68
CA PRO A 11 6.46 5.48 -8.84
C PRO A 11 5.04 5.07 -9.25
N GLY A 12 4.11 6.03 -9.20
CA GLY A 12 2.69 5.83 -9.57
C GLY A 12 1.68 5.92 -8.43
N LEU A 13 2.11 6.20 -7.19
CA LEU A 13 1.18 6.56 -6.12
C LEU A 13 0.90 8.08 -6.12
N PRO A 14 -0.38 8.49 -6.14
CA PRO A 14 -0.73 9.88 -5.89
C PRO A 14 -0.36 10.26 -4.45
N CYS A 15 0.15 11.49 -4.27
CA CYS A 15 0.25 12.09 -2.94
C CYS A 15 -1.15 12.17 -2.33
N PHE A 16 -1.30 11.91 -1.03
CA PHE A 16 -2.59 11.87 -0.31
C PHE A 16 -3.51 13.07 -0.64
N SER A 17 -2.93 14.27 -0.79
CA SER A 17 -3.64 15.50 -1.17
C SER A 17 -4.36 15.42 -2.54
N GLN A 18 -4.00 14.49 -3.42
CA GLN A 18 -4.66 14.29 -4.73
C GLN A 18 -5.86 13.33 -4.67
N MET A 19 -5.99 12.51 -3.63
CA MET A 19 -7.10 11.56 -3.46
C MET A 19 -8.42 12.28 -3.09
N GLU A 20 -8.34 13.43 -2.41
CA GLU A 20 -9.48 14.30 -2.05
C GLU A 20 -10.24 14.87 -3.26
N ASN A 21 -9.56 15.06 -4.40
CA ASN A 21 -10.14 15.76 -5.57
C ASN A 21 -10.85 14.85 -6.59
N SER A 22 -10.96 13.55 -6.34
CA SER A 22 -11.56 12.59 -7.29
C SER A 22 -12.84 11.96 -6.73
N THR A 23 -13.80 12.79 -6.33
CA THR A 23 -15.17 12.35 -6.03
C THR A 23 -16.16 12.88 -7.07
N PRO A 24 -16.82 12.02 -7.87
CA PRO A 24 -17.95 12.47 -8.68
C PRO A 24 -19.17 12.68 -7.78
N SER A 25 -19.65 13.93 -7.75
CA SER A 25 -20.94 14.34 -7.20
C SER A 25 -22.09 13.45 -7.69
N SER A 26 -22.93 12.97 -6.77
CA SER A 26 -24.24 12.34 -7.07
C SER A 26 -25.38 13.14 -6.42
N PRO A 27 -26.57 13.27 -7.06
CA PRO A 27 -27.69 14.05 -6.55
C PRO A 27 -28.61 13.23 -5.62
N PRO A 28 -29.52 13.87 -4.85
CA PRO A 28 -30.30 13.20 -3.83
C PRO A 28 -31.63 12.65 -4.38
N SER A 29 -32.00 11.44 -3.98
CA SER A 29 -33.38 10.97 -4.10
C SER A 29 -33.76 10.17 -2.87
N HIS A 30 -34.56 10.83 -2.03
CA HIS A 30 -35.42 10.23 -1.02
C HIS A 30 -36.32 9.19 -1.68
N LEU A 31 -36.49 8.01 -1.07
CA LEU A 31 -37.78 7.31 -0.93
C LEU A 31 -37.60 6.16 0.07
N THR A 32 -38.46 6.16 1.09
CA THR A 32 -38.61 5.18 2.17
C THR A 32 -39.04 3.78 1.69
N PRO A 33 -38.56 2.67 2.31
CA PRO A 33 -39.13 1.34 2.12
C PRO A 33 -40.15 0.93 3.21
N PRO A 34 -41.09 0.00 2.94
CA PRO A 34 -42.01 -0.57 3.94
C PRO A 34 -41.38 -1.77 4.68
N PRO A 35 -41.94 -2.21 5.83
CA PRO A 35 -41.25 -3.13 6.73
C PRO A 35 -41.48 -4.60 6.34
N LEU A 36 -40.42 -5.40 6.36
CA LEU A 36 -40.50 -6.86 6.28
C LEU A 36 -39.88 -7.49 7.52
N PHE A 37 -40.78 -8.05 8.32
CA PHE A 37 -40.69 -9.22 9.19
C PHE A 37 -39.34 -9.56 9.87
N GLY A 38 -39.38 -9.56 11.20
CA GLY A 38 -38.26 -9.79 12.10
C GLY A 38 -37.60 -11.18 12.05
N PRO A 39 -36.48 -11.34 12.77
CA PRO A 39 -35.60 -12.49 12.65
C PRO A 39 -36.05 -13.68 13.52
N GLY A 40 -36.28 -14.82 12.89
CA GLY A 40 -36.37 -16.13 13.57
C GLY A 40 -34.97 -16.65 13.97
N PRO A 41 -34.88 -17.52 15.01
CA PRO A 41 -33.65 -17.72 15.75
C PRO A 41 -32.63 -18.62 15.04
N ARG A 42 -31.36 -18.23 15.17
CA ARG A 42 -30.18 -18.99 14.73
C ARG A 42 -30.04 -20.27 15.57
N LYS A 43 -30.00 -21.44 14.92
CA LYS A 43 -29.51 -22.69 15.52
C LYS A 43 -28.04 -22.87 15.13
N ALA A 44 -27.21 -23.13 16.14
CA ALA A 44 -25.76 -23.22 16.07
C ALA A 44 -25.23 -24.35 15.18
N SER A 45 -24.02 -24.13 14.66
CA SER A 45 -23.18 -25.09 13.93
C SER A 45 -22.87 -26.36 14.73
N PRO A 46 -22.84 -27.56 14.12
CA PRO A 46 -22.25 -28.74 14.74
C PRO A 46 -20.78 -28.95 14.30
N SER A 47 -19.91 -29.15 15.29
CA SER A 47 -18.53 -29.64 15.15
C SER A 47 -18.46 -31.08 14.62
N PRO A 48 -17.31 -31.55 14.07
CA PRO A 48 -17.26 -32.72 13.20
C PRO A 48 -17.08 -34.03 13.99
N ALA A 49 -18.05 -34.95 13.86
CA ALA A 49 -17.88 -36.34 14.26
C ALA A 49 -17.57 -37.22 13.04
N LYS A 50 -16.54 -38.07 13.15
CA LYS A 50 -16.20 -39.10 12.16
C LYS A 50 -17.25 -40.22 12.15
N SER A 51 -17.82 -40.57 11.00
CA SER A 51 -17.98 -41.96 10.54
C SER A 51 -18.79 -42.09 9.23
N LYS A 52 -18.22 -42.92 8.34
CA LYS A 52 -18.83 -43.85 7.37
C LYS A 52 -19.83 -43.36 6.31
N GLY A 53 -19.46 -43.63 5.05
CA GLY A 53 -20.37 -43.86 3.93
C GLY A 53 -20.89 -42.61 3.22
N LYS A 54 -20.11 -42.05 2.29
CA LYS A 54 -20.69 -41.15 1.28
C LYS A 54 -21.61 -42.00 0.38
N PRO A 55 -22.91 -41.68 0.24
CA PRO A 55 -23.71 -42.30 -0.79
C PRO A 55 -23.13 -41.89 -2.16
N PRO A 56 -23.24 -42.74 -3.20
CA PRO A 56 -22.79 -42.37 -4.52
C PRO A 56 -23.49 -41.08 -4.92
N LYS A 57 -22.70 -40.06 -5.28
CA LYS A 57 -23.25 -38.82 -5.84
C LYS A 57 -23.98 -39.22 -7.12
N GLY A 58 -25.30 -39.28 -7.04
CA GLY A 58 -26.15 -39.39 -8.23
C GLY A 58 -25.82 -38.24 -9.19
N PRO A 59 -26.19 -38.35 -10.48
CA PRO A 59 -26.00 -37.28 -11.44
C PRO A 59 -26.58 -36.00 -10.85
N ARG A 60 -25.79 -34.91 -10.79
CA ARG A 60 -26.32 -33.60 -10.39
C ARG A 60 -27.52 -33.32 -11.30
N PRO A 61 -28.71 -33.01 -10.76
CA PRO A 61 -29.84 -32.62 -11.60
C PRO A 61 -29.38 -31.49 -12.51
N ALA A 62 -29.67 -31.62 -13.80
CA ALA A 62 -29.31 -30.61 -14.79
C ALA A 62 -29.89 -29.27 -14.33
N ARG A 63 -29.02 -28.27 -14.17
CA ARG A 63 -29.47 -26.92 -13.84
C ARG A 63 -30.37 -26.47 -15.00
N PRO A 64 -31.56 -25.90 -14.73
CA PRO A 64 -32.39 -25.37 -15.81
C PRO A 64 -31.58 -24.36 -16.64
N PRO A 65 -31.87 -24.24 -17.95
CA PRO A 65 -31.18 -23.28 -18.81
C PRO A 65 -31.27 -21.88 -18.17
N ALA A 66 -30.18 -21.11 -18.29
CA ALA A 66 -30.16 -19.76 -17.76
C ALA A 66 -31.32 -18.96 -18.36
N PRO A 67 -32.04 -18.15 -17.57
CA PRO A 67 -33.04 -17.22 -18.11
C PRO A 67 -32.41 -16.44 -19.27
N GLY A 68 -33.09 -16.43 -20.42
CA GLY A 68 -32.63 -15.72 -21.60
C GLY A 68 -32.69 -14.21 -21.44
N HIS A 69 -32.55 -13.51 -22.55
CA HIS A 69 -32.67 -12.05 -22.64
C HIS A 69 -33.97 -11.54 -21.98
N GLY A 70 -33.89 -10.37 -21.33
CA GLY A 70 -35.05 -9.67 -20.75
C GLY A 70 -35.34 -9.99 -19.28
N PHE A 71 -34.55 -10.83 -18.62
CA PHE A 71 -34.66 -11.03 -17.18
C PHE A 71 -33.99 -9.87 -16.41
N PRO A 72 -34.55 -9.39 -15.28
CA PRO A 72 -33.91 -8.35 -14.47
C PRO A 72 -32.56 -8.81 -13.93
N LEU A 73 -31.52 -8.00 -14.15
CA LEU A 73 -30.18 -8.26 -13.65
C LEU A 73 -29.97 -7.58 -12.30
N ILE A 74 -29.26 -8.26 -11.39
CA ILE A 74 -28.91 -7.74 -10.07
C ILE A 74 -27.40 -7.56 -9.98
N LYS A 75 -26.93 -6.35 -9.66
CA LYS A 75 -25.49 -6.10 -9.42
C LYS A 75 -25.03 -6.92 -8.21
N ARG A 76 -23.89 -7.60 -8.34
CA ARG A 76 -23.29 -8.32 -7.21
C ARG A 76 -22.79 -7.32 -6.18
N LYS A 77 -22.90 -7.66 -4.89
CA LYS A 77 -22.21 -6.91 -3.84
C LYS A 77 -20.76 -7.36 -3.80
N VAL A 78 -19.81 -6.41 -3.81
CA VAL A 78 -18.40 -6.73 -3.57
C VAL A 78 -18.26 -7.18 -2.11
N GLN A 79 -17.74 -8.39 -1.91
CA GLN A 79 -17.39 -8.94 -0.62
C GLN A 79 -15.92 -9.32 -0.68
N SER A 80 -15.08 -8.55 0.00
CA SER A 80 -13.64 -8.80 0.10
C SER A 80 -13.33 -9.12 1.56
N ASP A 81 -12.58 -10.20 1.79
CA ASP A 81 -12.23 -10.64 3.15
C ASP A 81 -11.34 -9.62 3.87
N GLN A 82 -10.65 -8.75 3.12
CA GLN A 82 -9.80 -7.67 3.62
C GLN A 82 -10.43 -6.29 3.47
N TYR A 83 -11.77 -6.20 3.45
CA TYR A 83 -12.45 -4.91 3.41
C TYR A 83 -12.26 -4.14 4.73
N ILE A 84 -11.82 -2.91 4.60
CA ILE A 84 -11.67 -1.90 5.66
C ILE A 84 -12.60 -0.74 5.27
N PRO A 85 -13.51 -0.29 6.16
CA PRO A 85 -14.31 0.90 5.93
C PRO A 85 -13.46 2.12 5.61
N THR A 86 -13.96 2.96 4.70
CA THR A 86 -13.24 4.15 4.24
C THR A 86 -12.92 5.11 5.40
N GLU A 87 -13.84 5.23 6.37
CA GLU A 87 -13.67 6.05 7.56
C GLU A 87 -12.53 5.54 8.44
N ASP A 88 -12.36 4.22 8.55
CA ASP A 88 -11.30 3.61 9.34
C ASP A 88 -9.93 3.79 8.67
N ILE A 89 -9.87 3.69 7.33
CA ILE A 89 -8.66 3.99 6.55
C ILE A 89 -8.20 5.44 6.81
N TYR A 90 -9.12 6.41 6.68
CA TYR A 90 -8.79 7.82 6.92
C TYR A 90 -8.46 8.10 8.38
N GLY A 91 -9.16 7.46 9.32
CA GLY A 91 -8.85 7.56 10.74
C GLY A 91 -7.43 7.09 11.05
N GLU A 92 -7.02 5.96 10.49
CA GLU A 92 -5.67 5.41 10.67
C GLU A 92 -4.62 6.28 9.99
N MET A 93 -4.84 6.75 8.75
CA MET A 93 -3.92 7.67 8.07
C MET A 93 -3.66 8.95 8.87
N ASN A 94 -4.71 9.57 9.41
CA ASN A 94 -4.57 10.76 10.26
C ASN A 94 -3.80 10.47 11.56
N GLN A 95 -3.88 9.24 12.08
CA GLN A 95 -3.12 8.84 13.25
C GLN A 95 -1.64 8.65 12.91
N LEU A 96 -1.34 8.05 11.76
CA LEU A 96 0.04 7.88 11.26
C LEU A 96 0.71 9.24 11.00
N GLU A 97 -0.01 10.21 10.43
CA GLU A 97 0.51 11.57 10.21
C GLU A 97 0.94 12.23 11.53
N LYS A 98 0.10 12.17 12.57
CA LYS A 98 0.46 12.70 13.90
C LYS A 98 1.68 12.01 14.50
N GLN A 99 1.79 10.69 14.34
CA GLN A 99 2.95 9.94 14.83
C GLN A 99 4.23 10.31 14.06
N LEU A 100 4.13 10.59 12.76
CA LEU A 100 5.23 11.08 11.94
C LEU A 100 5.68 12.48 12.38
N ASP A 101 4.75 13.38 12.69
CA ASP A 101 5.05 14.71 13.24
C ASP A 101 5.79 14.62 14.58
N GLU A 102 5.32 13.75 15.48
CA GLU A 102 5.98 13.48 16.76
C GLU A 102 7.39 12.92 16.58
N LEU A 103 7.59 12.03 15.61
CA LEU A 103 8.89 11.49 15.24
C LEU A 103 9.83 12.56 14.67
N GLU A 104 9.32 13.46 13.84
CA GLU A 104 10.09 14.57 13.30
C GLU A 104 10.57 15.48 14.43
N GLN A 105 9.69 15.84 15.36
CA GLN A 105 10.05 16.66 16.53
C GLN A 105 11.12 15.98 17.39
N ARG A 106 10.96 14.68 17.71
CA ARG A 106 11.99 13.90 18.41
C ARG A 106 13.31 13.87 17.63
N GLY A 107 13.23 13.76 16.30
CA GLY A 107 14.39 13.73 15.41
C GLY A 107 15.18 15.03 15.42
N VAL A 108 14.50 16.18 15.44
CA VAL A 108 15.12 17.51 15.57
C VAL A 108 15.86 17.64 16.90
N GLU A 109 15.24 17.21 18.00
CA GLU A 109 15.87 17.25 19.32
C GLU A 109 17.10 16.34 19.42
N LEU A 110 17.01 15.14 18.84
CA LEU A 110 18.10 14.18 18.82
C LEU A 110 19.28 14.67 17.97
N GLU A 111 18.99 15.25 16.80
CA GLU A 111 19.99 15.86 15.92
C GLU A 111 20.75 16.98 16.62
N LYS A 112 20.01 17.85 17.33
CA LYS A 112 20.60 18.93 18.12
C LYS A 112 21.56 18.38 19.18
N LYS A 113 21.16 17.34 19.93
CA LYS A 113 22.03 16.70 20.94
C LYS A 113 23.32 16.15 20.33
N LEU A 114 23.23 15.51 19.16
CA LEU A 114 24.38 14.99 18.42
C LEU A 114 25.34 16.09 17.95
N ARG A 115 24.82 17.27 17.57
CA ARG A 115 25.67 18.42 17.19
C ARG A 115 26.34 19.07 18.39
N ASP A 116 25.62 19.19 19.50
CA ASP A 116 26.08 19.90 20.69
C ASP A 116 27.13 19.09 21.47
N ASN A 117 27.15 17.75 21.35
CA ASN A 117 28.06 16.86 22.10
C ASN A 117 28.79 15.83 21.21
N PRO A 118 29.72 16.26 20.32
CA PRO A 118 30.32 15.40 19.29
C PRO A 118 31.47 14.48 19.78
N ASN A 119 31.78 14.42 21.07
CA ASN A 119 32.86 13.61 21.65
C ASN A 119 32.45 13.01 23.01
N ASP A 120 31.14 12.83 23.23
CA ASP A 120 30.60 12.31 24.48
C ASP A 120 30.51 10.77 24.42
N GLU A 121 30.70 10.11 25.56
CA GLU A 121 30.49 8.66 25.68
C GLU A 121 29.03 8.29 25.34
N ASP A 122 28.12 9.25 25.47
CA ASP A 122 26.71 9.14 25.10
C ASP A 122 26.45 9.23 23.58
N GLU A 123 27.43 9.62 22.74
CA GLU A 123 27.26 9.68 21.27
C GLU A 123 26.83 8.31 20.72
N GLU A 124 27.41 7.25 21.26
CA GLU A 124 27.08 5.86 20.93
C GLU A 124 25.59 5.55 21.19
N HIS A 125 25.04 6.04 22.29
CA HIS A 125 23.64 5.88 22.65
C HIS A 125 22.72 6.74 21.79
N LEU A 126 23.09 7.99 21.53
CA LEU A 126 22.33 8.90 20.65
C LEU A 126 22.23 8.37 19.21
N LEU A 127 23.28 7.69 18.72
CA LEU A 127 23.25 7.03 17.42
C LEU A 127 22.29 5.84 17.39
N VAL A 128 22.17 5.07 18.49
CA VAL A 128 21.18 3.98 18.60
C VAL A 128 19.76 4.55 18.57
N ASP A 129 19.50 5.63 19.31
CA ASP A 129 18.22 6.33 19.30
C ASP A 129 17.89 6.84 17.89
N TRP A 130 18.91 7.32 17.15
CA TRP A 130 18.76 7.82 15.79
C TRP A 130 18.36 6.71 14.81
N PHE A 131 19.02 5.54 14.88
CA PHE A 131 18.64 4.40 14.06
C PHE A 131 17.24 3.87 14.42
N THR A 132 16.91 3.82 15.70
CA THR A 132 15.57 3.43 16.17
C THR A 132 14.50 4.39 15.64
N LEU A 133 14.74 5.70 15.69
CA LEU A 133 13.83 6.71 15.17
C LEU A 133 13.59 6.55 13.65
N ILE A 134 14.66 6.29 12.89
CA ILE A 134 14.54 6.00 11.45
C ILE A 134 13.72 4.73 11.22
N HIS A 135 13.94 3.68 12.02
CA HIS A 135 13.16 2.45 11.92
C HIS A 135 11.67 2.69 12.17
N GLU A 136 11.35 3.36 13.27
CA GLU A 136 9.97 3.72 13.65
C GLU A 136 9.29 4.50 12.51
N LYS A 137 9.98 5.49 11.92
CA LYS A 137 9.47 6.21 10.76
C LYS A 137 9.17 5.28 9.58
N HIS A 138 10.10 4.38 9.24
CA HIS A 138 9.88 3.46 8.11
C HIS A 138 8.65 2.60 8.33
N LEU A 139 8.44 2.07 9.54
CA LEU A 139 7.25 1.28 9.86
C LEU A 139 5.95 2.07 9.63
N LEU A 140 5.90 3.33 10.05
CA LEU A 140 4.71 4.18 9.84
C LEU A 140 4.45 4.46 8.35
N VAL A 141 5.49 4.78 7.59
CA VAL A 141 5.37 5.08 6.15
C VAL A 141 4.95 3.82 5.37
N ARG A 142 5.48 2.64 5.74
CA ARG A 142 5.05 1.37 5.15
C ARG A 142 3.57 1.12 5.41
N ARG A 143 3.14 1.33 6.66
CA ARG A 143 1.72 1.18 7.03
C ARG A 143 0.82 2.16 6.28
N GLU A 144 1.26 3.39 6.09
CA GLU A 144 0.53 4.38 5.28
C GLU A 144 0.37 3.90 3.83
N ALA A 145 1.44 3.38 3.22
CA ALA A 145 1.41 2.84 1.87
C ALA A 145 0.44 1.63 1.74
N GLU A 146 0.44 0.72 2.71
CA GLU A 146 -0.52 -0.40 2.76
C GLU A 146 -1.98 0.07 2.77
N LEU A 147 -2.29 1.11 3.54
CA LEU A 147 -3.63 1.70 3.58
C LEU A 147 -4.03 2.30 2.23
N VAL A 148 -3.11 3.00 1.56
CA VAL A 148 -3.34 3.54 0.22
C VAL A 148 -3.60 2.43 -0.80
N TYR A 149 -2.81 1.35 -0.78
CA TYR A 149 -3.03 0.21 -1.66
C TYR A 149 -4.37 -0.49 -1.37
N THR A 150 -4.74 -0.61 -0.10
CA THR A 150 -6.01 -1.20 0.32
C THR A 150 -7.18 -0.39 -0.22
N ALA A 151 -7.16 0.94 -0.06
CA ALA A 151 -8.21 1.82 -0.57
C ALA A 151 -8.32 1.73 -2.11
N LYS A 152 -7.17 1.77 -2.80
CA LYS A 152 -7.11 1.66 -4.27
C LYS A 152 -7.66 0.32 -4.75
N GLN A 153 -7.28 -0.78 -4.11
CA GLN A 153 -7.76 -2.12 -4.43
C GLN A 153 -9.28 -2.23 -4.26
N GLN A 154 -9.85 -1.73 -3.16
CA GLN A 154 -11.29 -1.75 -2.93
C GLN A 154 -12.05 -0.93 -3.98
N ASN A 155 -11.52 0.23 -4.38
CA ASN A 155 -12.11 1.05 -5.44
C ASN A 155 -12.14 0.31 -6.78
N LEU A 156 -11.03 -0.38 -7.13
CA LEU A 156 -10.95 -1.21 -8.33
C LEU A 156 -11.93 -2.38 -8.29
N GLU A 157 -12.13 -3.02 -7.14
CA GLU A 157 -13.07 -4.12 -6.98
C GLU A 157 -14.54 -3.68 -7.14
N GLU A 158 -14.89 -2.50 -6.62
CA GLU A 158 -16.22 -1.90 -6.82
C GLU A 158 -16.41 -1.48 -8.29
N ARG A 159 -15.42 -0.81 -8.88
CA ARG A 159 -15.45 -0.43 -10.30
C ARG A 159 -15.59 -1.67 -11.20
N GLN A 160 -14.88 -2.75 -10.90
CA GLN A 160 -15.01 -4.02 -11.61
C GLN A 160 -16.45 -4.55 -11.55
N ALA A 161 -17.09 -4.48 -10.38
CA ALA A 161 -18.49 -4.90 -10.22
C ALA A 161 -19.47 -4.01 -11.02
N ASP A 162 -19.19 -2.71 -11.15
CA ASP A 162 -19.95 -1.81 -12.04
C ASP A 162 -19.80 -2.17 -13.51
N VAL A 163 -18.55 -2.31 -13.98
CA VAL A 163 -18.26 -2.63 -15.39
C VAL A 163 -18.87 -3.99 -15.77
N GLU A 164 -18.72 -5.01 -14.92
CA GLU A 164 -19.33 -6.32 -15.13
C GLU A 164 -20.87 -6.24 -15.16
N TYR A 165 -21.47 -5.43 -14.30
CA TYR A 165 -22.92 -5.26 -14.29
C TYR A 165 -23.42 -4.60 -15.57
N GLU A 166 -22.76 -3.53 -16.01
CA GLU A 166 -23.09 -2.82 -17.23
C GLU A 166 -22.92 -3.72 -18.46
N LEU A 167 -21.82 -4.48 -18.54
CA LEU A 167 -21.57 -5.44 -19.59
C LEU A 167 -22.69 -6.48 -19.66
N ARG A 168 -23.09 -7.06 -18.51
CA ARG A 168 -24.23 -8.00 -18.48
C ARG A 168 -25.53 -7.34 -18.93
N CYS A 169 -25.78 -6.07 -18.61
CA CYS A 169 -26.97 -5.36 -19.05
C CYS A 169 -27.00 -5.24 -20.58
N LEU A 170 -25.86 -4.92 -21.19
CA LEU A 170 -25.72 -4.87 -22.65
C LEU A 170 -25.95 -6.26 -23.27
N LEU A 171 -25.33 -7.30 -22.71
CA LEU A 171 -25.49 -8.69 -23.16
C LEU A 171 -26.90 -9.26 -22.89
N ASN A 172 -27.71 -8.61 -22.05
CA ASN A 172 -29.11 -9.01 -21.83
C ASN A 172 -30.03 -8.64 -23.00
N LYS A 173 -29.52 -7.90 -23.99
CA LYS A 173 -30.18 -7.61 -25.25
C LYS A 173 -29.73 -8.61 -26.32
N PRO A 174 -30.64 -9.19 -27.12
CA PRO A 174 -30.26 -10.09 -28.21
C PRO A 174 -29.36 -9.37 -29.22
N GLU A 175 -28.33 -10.06 -29.70
CA GLU A 175 -27.28 -9.49 -30.57
C GLU A 175 -27.84 -8.88 -31.88
N LYS A 176 -28.95 -9.42 -32.38
CA LYS A 176 -29.64 -8.89 -33.57
C LYS A 176 -30.13 -7.45 -33.40
N ASP A 177 -30.37 -7.04 -32.16
CA ASP A 177 -30.86 -5.70 -31.84
C ASP A 177 -29.71 -4.74 -31.50
N TRP A 178 -28.45 -5.22 -31.46
CA TRP A 178 -27.30 -4.39 -31.09
C TRP A 178 -27.03 -3.30 -32.12
N THR A 179 -26.81 -2.11 -31.60
CA THR A 179 -26.37 -0.94 -32.36
C THR A 179 -24.83 -0.92 -32.48
N GLU A 180 -24.28 -0.08 -33.35
CA GLU A 180 -22.83 0.12 -33.40
C GLU A 180 -22.31 0.77 -32.12
N GLU A 181 -23.13 1.59 -31.47
CA GLU A 181 -22.88 2.14 -30.14
C GLU A 181 -22.79 1.04 -29.09
N ASP A 182 -23.69 0.05 -29.10
CA ASP A 182 -23.65 -1.11 -28.19
C ASP A 182 -22.35 -1.91 -28.38
N LYS A 183 -21.95 -2.18 -29.63
CA LYS A 183 -20.68 -2.88 -29.92
C LYS A 183 -19.46 -2.11 -29.43
N THR A 184 -19.45 -0.79 -29.67
CA THR A 184 -18.37 0.08 -29.21
C THR A 184 -18.30 0.11 -27.68
N ARG A 185 -19.47 0.17 -27.01
CA ARG A 185 -19.55 0.17 -25.55
C ARG A 185 -19.07 -1.15 -24.96
N GLU A 186 -19.43 -2.28 -25.55
CA GLU A 186 -18.93 -3.60 -25.15
C GLU A 186 -17.40 -3.65 -25.19
N GLN A 187 -16.79 -3.20 -26.29
CA GLN A 187 -15.33 -3.17 -26.43
C GLN A 187 -14.67 -2.27 -25.38
N GLN A 188 -15.26 -1.11 -25.08
CA GLN A 188 -14.77 -0.21 -24.03
C GLN A 188 -14.83 -0.87 -22.65
N LEU A 189 -15.95 -1.51 -22.30
CA LEU A 189 -16.11 -2.19 -21.02
C LEU A 189 -15.13 -3.36 -20.89
N MET A 190 -14.90 -4.11 -21.96
CA MET A 190 -13.91 -5.19 -22.00
C MET A 190 -12.49 -4.66 -21.80
N ALA A 191 -12.12 -3.59 -22.50
CA ALA A 191 -10.81 -2.95 -22.33
C ALA A 191 -10.62 -2.39 -20.91
N GLU A 192 -11.69 -1.83 -20.32
CA GLU A 192 -11.66 -1.34 -18.96
C GLU A 192 -11.50 -2.47 -17.93
N LEU A 193 -12.18 -3.61 -18.09
CA LEU A 193 -11.97 -4.79 -17.24
C LEU A 193 -10.51 -5.25 -17.25
N VAL A 194 -9.90 -5.33 -18.44
CA VAL A 194 -8.48 -5.67 -18.57
C VAL A 194 -7.61 -4.67 -17.84
N THR A 195 -7.89 -3.38 -18.00
CA THR A 195 -7.15 -2.30 -17.31
C THR A 195 -7.28 -2.40 -15.79
N ILE A 196 -8.47 -2.68 -15.27
CA ILE A 196 -8.71 -2.86 -13.83
C ILE A 196 -7.91 -4.06 -13.31
N ILE A 197 -7.94 -5.20 -14.03
CA ILE A 197 -7.19 -6.39 -13.65
C ILE A 197 -5.69 -6.09 -13.64
N GLU A 198 -5.18 -5.39 -14.65
CA GLU A 198 -3.77 -5.01 -14.72
C GLU A 198 -3.38 -4.09 -13.56
N GLN A 199 -4.22 -3.11 -13.20
CA GLN A 199 -3.97 -2.23 -12.06
C GLN A 199 -3.99 -2.98 -10.73
N ARG A 200 -4.88 -3.97 -10.54
CA ARG A 200 -4.88 -4.83 -9.35
C ARG A 200 -3.63 -5.71 -9.29
N ASN A 201 -3.21 -6.27 -10.44
CA ASN A 201 -1.95 -7.02 -10.53
C ASN A 201 -0.74 -6.15 -10.20
N GLN A 202 -0.74 -4.89 -10.65
CA GLN A 202 0.30 -3.94 -10.30
C GLN A 202 0.39 -3.71 -8.80
N ILE A 203 -0.75 -3.52 -8.11
CA ILE A 203 -0.79 -3.37 -6.64
C ILE A 203 -0.15 -4.58 -5.96
N VAL A 204 -0.57 -5.80 -6.33
CA VAL A 204 -0.03 -7.03 -5.74
C VAL A 204 1.48 -7.12 -5.95
N ASN A 205 1.95 -6.91 -7.18
CA ASN A 205 3.37 -6.98 -7.50
C ASN A 205 4.19 -5.92 -6.75
N THR A 206 3.67 -4.69 -6.62
CA THR A 206 4.37 -3.64 -5.87
C THR A 206 4.42 -3.97 -4.38
N MET A 207 3.33 -4.43 -3.77
CA MET A 207 3.34 -4.85 -2.37
C MET A 207 4.29 -6.02 -2.11
N ASP A 208 4.38 -6.98 -3.03
CA ASP A 208 5.33 -8.09 -2.91
C ASP A 208 6.80 -7.62 -3.01
N GLN A 209 7.09 -6.68 -3.90
CA GLN A 209 8.42 -6.07 -4.04
C GLN A 209 8.80 -5.23 -2.82
N ASP A 210 7.85 -4.45 -2.31
CA ASP A 210 8.04 -3.64 -1.11
C ASP A 210 8.33 -4.57 0.09
N ARG A 211 7.51 -5.60 0.34
CA ARG A 211 7.78 -6.60 1.39
C ARG A 211 9.18 -7.19 1.31
N GLN A 212 9.63 -7.60 0.11
CA GLN A 212 10.96 -8.19 -0.07
C GLN A 212 12.09 -7.22 0.28
N ARG A 213 11.95 -5.94 -0.11
CA ARG A 213 12.92 -4.89 0.21
C ARG A 213 12.95 -4.61 1.71
N GLU A 214 11.77 -4.50 2.31
CA GLU A 214 11.60 -4.16 3.72
C GLU A 214 12.20 -5.23 4.64
N GLU A 215 12.05 -6.52 4.31
CA GLU A 215 12.69 -7.61 5.03
C GLU A 215 14.23 -7.50 5.05
N GLU A 216 14.84 -7.04 3.96
CA GLU A 216 16.30 -6.83 3.89
C GLU A 216 16.74 -5.63 4.73
N GLU A 217 15.97 -4.53 4.68
CA GLU A 217 16.20 -3.34 5.49
C GLU A 217 16.08 -3.65 6.99
N ASP A 218 15.07 -4.42 7.39
CA ASP A 218 14.82 -4.77 8.79
C ASP A 218 15.88 -5.72 9.32
N LYS A 219 16.33 -6.68 8.50
CA LYS A 219 17.45 -7.56 8.86
C LYS A 219 18.75 -6.79 9.07
N LEU A 220 19.01 -5.78 8.24
CA LEU A 220 20.17 -4.91 8.41
C LEU A 220 20.05 -4.10 9.71
N MET A 221 18.86 -3.58 10.01
CA MET A 221 18.56 -2.82 11.22
C MET A 221 18.75 -3.64 12.48
N GLU A 222 18.20 -4.86 12.51
CA GLU A 222 18.35 -5.81 13.61
C GLU A 222 19.83 -6.16 13.81
N ALA A 223 20.58 -6.39 12.73
CA ALA A 223 22.01 -6.67 12.82
C ALA A 223 22.82 -5.50 13.39
N MET A 224 22.46 -4.25 13.07
CA MET A 224 23.10 -3.06 13.63
C MET A 224 22.83 -2.92 15.12
N LEU A 225 21.56 -3.07 15.55
CA LEU A 225 21.15 -2.99 16.95
C LEU A 225 21.84 -4.10 17.77
N LYS A 226 21.75 -5.35 17.31
CA LYS A 226 22.30 -6.51 18.00
C LYS A 226 23.82 -6.48 18.15
N LYS A 227 24.55 -5.97 17.15
CA LYS A 227 26.01 -5.83 17.22
C LYS A 227 26.45 -4.81 18.27
N LYS A 228 25.57 -3.86 18.60
CA LYS A 228 25.79 -2.85 19.64
C LYS A 228 25.59 -3.42 21.04
N ASP A 229 24.60 -4.29 21.22
CA ASP A 229 24.33 -4.95 22.51
C ASP A 229 25.47 -5.85 22.99
N PHE A 230 26.17 -6.54 22.07
CA PHE A 230 27.33 -7.36 22.41
C PHE A 230 28.59 -6.57 22.80
N SER A 231 28.60 -5.25 22.60
CA SER A 231 29.71 -4.39 23.07
C SER A 231 29.55 -3.96 24.53
N LYS A 232 28.44 -4.35 25.19
CA LYS A 232 28.11 -3.99 26.58
C LYS A 232 28.28 -5.13 27.61
N GLU A 233 28.91 -6.26 27.28
CA GLU A 233 29.31 -7.22 28.33
C GLU A 233 30.60 -6.75 29.04
N PRO A 234 30.66 -6.79 30.38
CA PRO A 234 31.76 -6.21 31.14
C PRO A 234 33.03 -7.05 31.00
N GLU A 235 34.19 -6.38 31.01
CA GLU A 235 35.50 -7.00 31.08
C GLU A 235 35.57 -8.08 32.18
N CYS A 236 35.92 -9.31 31.78
CA CYS A 236 36.66 -10.21 32.65
C CYS A 236 37.73 -10.99 31.85
N ASN A 237 38.96 -10.49 31.99
CA ASN A 237 40.24 -11.21 32.02
C ASN A 237 40.91 -11.66 30.70
N GLN A 238 41.85 -10.81 30.27
CA GLN A 238 43.21 -11.12 29.78
C GLN A 238 43.41 -12.37 28.90
N GLN A 239 43.73 -12.18 27.61
CA GLN A 239 44.99 -12.67 27.04
C GLN A 239 45.30 -12.08 25.64
N LYS A 240 46.47 -11.45 25.57
CA LYS A 240 47.19 -10.89 24.42
C LYS A 240 47.07 -11.73 23.13
N LYS A 241 46.49 -11.20 22.04
CA LYS A 241 46.96 -11.47 20.65
C LYS A 241 46.72 -10.29 19.69
N LYS A 242 47.84 -9.60 19.41
CA LYS A 242 48.27 -8.87 18.20
C LYS A 242 47.19 -8.39 17.21
N GLY A 243 46.99 -7.07 17.23
CA GLY A 243 46.81 -6.15 16.10
C GLY A 243 46.22 -6.67 14.78
N ALA A 244 44.92 -6.48 14.62
CA ALA A 244 44.31 -6.31 13.31
C ALA A 244 43.76 -4.88 13.22
N LYS A 245 44.36 -4.06 12.34
CA LYS A 245 43.96 -2.68 12.09
C LYS A 245 42.50 -2.62 11.62
N PHE A 246 41.62 -2.12 12.48
CA PHE A 246 40.24 -1.79 12.14
C PHE A 246 40.25 -0.69 11.06
N LYS A 247 39.62 -0.95 9.91
CA LYS A 247 39.44 0.06 8.85
C LYS A 247 38.00 0.55 8.94
N PRO A 248 37.74 1.85 9.20
CA PRO A 248 36.39 2.38 9.16
C PRO A 248 35.87 2.37 7.71
N ILE A 249 34.65 1.85 7.54
CA ILE A 249 33.92 1.85 6.29
C ILE A 249 33.63 3.30 5.90
N LYS A 250 34.18 3.76 4.77
CA LYS A 250 33.91 5.08 4.20
C LYS A 250 32.63 5.01 3.37
N VAL A 251 31.48 5.36 3.93
CA VAL A 251 30.23 5.52 3.16
C VAL A 251 29.76 6.97 3.01
N PHE A 252 30.44 7.94 3.62
CA PHE A 252 30.18 9.36 3.34
C PHE A 252 31.27 9.97 2.46
N LYS A 253 31.19 9.73 1.15
CA LYS A 253 31.89 10.57 0.16
C LYS A 253 31.14 10.62 -1.17
N ARG A 254 29.96 11.24 -1.17
CA ARG A 254 29.32 11.73 -2.41
C ARG A 254 28.41 12.94 -2.24
N LEU A 255 28.65 13.76 -1.22
CA LEU A 255 27.95 15.04 -1.08
C LEU A 255 28.91 16.17 -0.71
N SER A 256 29.71 16.60 -1.67
CA SER A 256 30.41 17.88 -1.65
C SER A 256 31.00 18.12 -3.03
N HIS A 257 30.22 18.73 -3.92
CA HIS A 257 30.69 19.71 -4.90
C HIS A 257 29.48 20.58 -5.24
N LYS A 258 29.28 21.66 -4.47
CA LYS A 258 28.69 22.87 -5.03
C LYS A 258 29.57 24.05 -4.63
N GLY A 259 30.22 24.60 -5.64
CA GLY A 259 30.95 25.86 -5.64
C GLY A 259 30.89 26.40 -7.07
N GLU A 260 29.91 27.27 -7.30
CA GLU A 260 29.62 28.16 -8.44
C GLU A 260 30.83 29.01 -8.93
N PRO A 261 30.72 29.98 -9.87
CA PRO A 261 29.93 30.13 -11.10
C PRO A 261 30.80 30.56 -12.33
N GLY A 262 30.20 30.61 -13.53
CA GLY A 262 30.55 31.63 -14.55
C GLY A 262 31.52 31.24 -15.68
N LYS A 263 30.96 30.93 -16.85
CA LYS A 263 31.32 31.58 -18.14
C LYS A 263 30.34 31.14 -19.23
N SER A 264 29.61 32.13 -19.75
CA SER A 264 28.84 32.05 -20.98
C SER A 264 29.74 31.83 -22.20
N PRO A 265 29.18 31.29 -23.29
CA PRO A 265 29.52 31.80 -24.61
C PRO A 265 28.26 32.29 -25.34
N SER A 266 28.33 33.55 -25.76
CA SER A 266 27.39 34.20 -26.68
C SER A 266 27.19 33.42 -27.99
N PRO A 267 26.02 33.54 -28.63
CA PRO A 267 25.81 33.07 -29.99
C PRO A 267 26.49 34.03 -30.97
N ARG A 268 27.35 33.51 -31.85
CA ARG A 268 27.88 34.26 -33.00
C ARG A 268 26.77 34.46 -34.03
N LYS A 269 26.55 35.74 -34.36
CA LYS A 269 25.77 36.20 -35.52
C LYS A 269 26.42 35.79 -36.84
N GLU A 270 25.52 35.64 -37.80
CA GLU A 270 25.64 35.50 -39.25
C GLU A 270 26.43 36.63 -39.97
N LYS A 271 26.70 36.38 -41.26
CA LYS A 271 27.13 37.24 -42.38
C LYS A 271 28.63 37.49 -42.64
N SER A 272 29.17 36.83 -43.66
CA SER A 272 29.22 37.33 -45.05
C SER A 272 29.53 36.19 -46.01
#